data_AF-A0A7S2KEH8-F1
#
_entry.id   AF-A0A7S2KEH8-F1
#
_cell.length_a   1.000
_cell.length_b   1.000
_cell.length_c   1.000
_cell.angle_alpha   90.00
_cell.angle_beta   90.00
_cell.angle_gamma   90.00
#
_symmetry.space_group_name_H-M   'P 1'
#
loop_
_entity.id
_entity.type
_entity.pdbx_description
1 polymer ?
#
loop_
_entity_poly.entity_id
_entity_poly.type
_entity_poly.pdbx_seq_one_letter_code
_entity_poly.pdbx_strand_id
1 'polypeptide(L)'
;AEQPTDHPSYGPLPPTTTQPKPPVVTPMSNDLGTVISHHTKLLRNLGWSKFVRTVRETSDLTTLENVNHPAKRLLKHYKHRGAPVKFSTEPWSKERVSQALARGAHKSCLDHTEFLQEEFGDMIAKSQW
;
A
#
# COMPACT_ATOMS: atom_id res chain seq x y z
N ALA A 1 -8.23 41.55 -28.70
CA ALA A 1 -9.58 41.13 -28.27
C ALA A 1 -9.43 39.74 -27.68
N GLU A 2 -9.22 39.65 -26.36
CA GLU A 2 -9.19 38.39 -25.63
C GLU A 2 -10.63 37.92 -25.40
N GLN A 3 -10.96 36.69 -25.79
CA GLN A 3 -12.24 36.07 -25.45
C GLN A 3 -12.15 35.40 -24.08
N PRO A 4 -13.16 35.54 -23.21
CA PRO A 4 -13.16 34.88 -21.90
C PRO A 4 -13.51 33.40 -22.07
N THR A 5 -12.66 32.50 -21.57
CA THR A 5 -12.95 31.07 -21.47
C THR A 5 -13.87 30.81 -20.28
N ASP A 6 -15.08 30.33 -20.56
CA ASP A 6 -16.09 29.95 -19.59
C ASP A 6 -15.66 28.67 -18.85
N HIS A 7 -15.40 28.76 -17.55
CA HIS A 7 -15.09 27.59 -16.70
C HIS A 7 -16.38 27.09 -16.05
N PRO A 8 -16.73 25.79 -16.14
CA PRO A 8 -17.92 25.29 -15.47
C PRO A 8 -17.73 25.34 -13.95
N SER A 9 -18.57 26.13 -13.29
CA SER A 9 -18.69 26.22 -11.83
C SER A 9 -19.30 24.94 -11.27
N TYR A 10 -18.47 24.10 -10.66
CA TYR A 10 -18.94 22.93 -9.92
C TYR A 10 -19.54 23.39 -8.58
N GLY A 11 -20.87 23.29 -8.44
CA GLY A 11 -21.54 23.50 -7.16
C GLY A 11 -21.13 22.45 -6.11
N PRO A 12 -21.46 22.66 -4.82
CA PRO A 12 -21.06 21.76 -3.74
C PRO A 12 -21.65 20.36 -3.95
N LEU A 13 -20.80 19.34 -3.93
CA LEU A 13 -21.22 17.95 -4.00
C LEU A 13 -21.90 17.52 -2.68
N PRO A 14 -22.97 16.70 -2.74
CA PRO A 14 -23.61 16.18 -1.54
C PRO A 14 -22.68 15.20 -0.80
N PRO A 15 -22.78 15.10 0.55
CA PRO A 15 -21.96 14.18 1.32
C PRO A 15 -22.35 12.73 0.97
N THR A 16 -21.49 12.07 0.20
CA THR A 16 -21.62 10.63 -0.04
C THR A 16 -21.07 9.89 1.18
N THR A 17 -21.95 9.55 2.12
CA THR A 17 -21.65 8.63 3.21
C THR A 17 -21.46 7.22 2.63
N THR A 18 -20.26 6.95 2.12
CA THR A 18 -19.82 5.57 1.88
C THR A 18 -19.35 5.07 3.23
N GLN A 19 -20.15 4.25 3.91
CA GLN A 19 -19.67 3.60 5.12
C GLN A 19 -18.46 2.73 4.77
N PRO A 20 -17.31 2.88 5.46
CA PRO A 20 -16.18 1.99 5.24
C PRO A 20 -16.62 0.57 5.58
N LYS A 21 -16.38 -0.35 4.63
CA LYS A 21 -16.51 -1.79 4.89
C LYS A 21 -15.63 -2.08 6.11
N PRO A 22 -16.15 -2.73 7.17
CA PRO A 22 -15.30 -3.10 8.29
C PRO A 22 -14.16 -3.95 7.73
N PRO A 23 -12.89 -3.64 8.07
CA PRO A 23 -11.79 -4.50 7.67
C PRO A 23 -12.14 -5.92 8.09
N VAL A 24 -11.93 -6.89 7.20
CA VAL A 24 -11.99 -8.30 7.59
C VAL A 24 -10.72 -8.51 8.39
N VAL A 25 -10.75 -8.06 9.65
CA VAL A 25 -9.67 -8.27 10.61
C VAL A 25 -9.70 -9.76 10.87
N THR A 26 -8.89 -10.50 10.11
CA THR A 26 -8.59 -11.87 10.52
C THR A 26 -7.83 -11.68 11.83
N PRO A 27 -8.32 -12.19 12.98
CA PRO A 27 -7.65 -12.00 14.25
C PRO A 27 -6.34 -12.79 14.20
N MET A 28 -5.31 -12.15 13.67
CA MET A 28 -3.95 -12.62 13.81
C MET A 28 -3.52 -12.31 15.23
N SER A 29 -2.74 -13.21 15.82
CA SER A 29 -2.01 -12.92 17.05
C SER A 29 -1.33 -11.56 16.95
N ASN A 30 -1.48 -10.69 17.94
CA ASN A 30 -0.77 -9.40 18.01
C ASN A 30 0.76 -9.58 18.08
N ASP A 31 1.23 -10.80 18.32
CA ASP A 31 2.65 -11.13 18.23
C ASP A 31 3.14 -11.24 16.78
N LEU A 32 4.00 -10.30 16.39
CA LEU A 32 4.66 -10.24 15.08
C LEU A 32 5.36 -11.57 14.71
N GLY A 33 5.97 -12.27 15.67
CA GLY A 33 6.68 -13.53 15.42
C GLY A 33 5.76 -14.63 14.89
N THR A 34 4.54 -14.70 15.42
CA THR A 34 3.49 -15.61 14.96
C THR A 34 3.06 -15.30 13.53
N VAL A 35 2.86 -14.02 13.20
CA VAL A 35 2.50 -13.57 11.84
C VAL A 35 3.59 -13.92 10.83
N ILE A 36 4.85 -13.61 11.15
CA ILE A 36 6.00 -13.95 10.30
C ILE A 36 6.06 -15.45 10.04
N SER A 37 5.88 -16.26 11.09
CA SER A 37 5.92 -17.72 10.98
C SER A 37 4.81 -18.26 10.07
N HIS A 38 3.59 -17.73 10.22
CA HIS A 38 2.46 -18.09 9.37
C HIS A 38 2.69 -17.68 7.90
N HIS A 39 3.07 -16.43 7.66
CA HIS A 39 3.32 -15.91 6.31
C HIS A 39 4.48 -16.64 5.62
N THR A 40 5.54 -16.99 6.35
CA THR A 40 6.66 -17.75 5.79
C THR A 40 6.22 -19.14 5.33
N LYS A 41 5.38 -19.83 6.11
CA LYS A 41 4.79 -21.12 5.70
C LYS A 41 3.90 -20.96 4.47
N LEU A 42 3.05 -19.94 4.47
CA LEU A 42 2.16 -19.65 3.35
C LEU A 42 2.93 -19.35 2.06
N LEU A 43 3.98 -18.54 2.15
CA LEU A 43 4.87 -18.22 1.03
C LEU A 43 5.53 -19.48 0.45
N ARG A 44 6.05 -20.36 1.30
CA ARG A 44 6.67 -21.62 0.87
C ARG A 44 5.65 -22.53 0.16
N ASN A 45 4.42 -22.58 0.64
CA ASN A 45 3.38 -23.46 0.08
C ASN A 45 2.77 -22.93 -1.22
N LEU A 46 2.52 -21.62 -1.31
CA LEU A 46 1.79 -21.01 -2.43
C LEU A 46 2.70 -20.47 -3.54
N GLY A 47 3.95 -20.15 -3.20
CA GLY A 47 4.83 -19.34 -4.03
C GLY A 47 4.45 -17.85 -4.03
N TRP A 48 5.37 -17.01 -4.53
CA TRP A 48 5.32 -15.55 -4.40
C TRP A 48 3.99 -14.93 -4.87
N SER A 49 3.58 -15.14 -6.12
CA SER A 49 2.45 -14.42 -6.68
C SER A 49 1.11 -14.75 -6.01
N LYS A 50 0.90 -16.02 -5.62
CA LYS A 50 -0.32 -16.44 -4.92
C LYS A 50 -0.30 -15.93 -3.48
N PHE A 51 0.83 -16.04 -2.79
CA PHE A 51 1.03 -15.48 -1.45
C PHE A 51 0.69 -13.98 -1.41
N VAL A 52 1.28 -13.17 -2.29
CA VAL A 52 1.03 -11.72 -2.31
C VAL A 52 -0.44 -11.39 -2.52
N ARG A 53 -1.14 -12.12 -3.40
CA ARG A 53 -2.58 -11.92 -3.63
C ARG A 53 -3.47 -12.34 -2.46
N THR A 54 -3.04 -13.35 -1.69
CA THR A 54 -3.77 -13.82 -0.51
C THR A 54 -3.60 -12.87 0.66
N VAL A 55 -2.39 -12.35 0.83
CA VAL A 55 -2.02 -11.54 1.99
C VAL A 55 -2.36 -10.07 1.81
N ARG A 56 -2.19 -9.52 0.60
CA ARG A 56 -2.63 -8.16 0.31
C ARG A 56 -4.13 -8.14 0.08
N GLU A 57 -4.82 -7.29 0.84
CA GLU A 57 -6.22 -7.03 0.60
C GLU A 57 -6.46 -6.38 -0.78
N THR A 58 -7.72 -6.37 -1.20
CA THR A 58 -8.13 -5.64 -2.40
C THR A 58 -7.89 -4.15 -2.23
N SER A 59 -7.24 -3.53 -3.22
CA SER A 59 -7.02 -2.08 -3.26
C SER A 59 -8.28 -1.27 -2.97
N ASP A 60 -8.11 -0.14 -2.25
CA ASP A 60 -9.15 0.87 -2.00
C ASP A 60 -9.76 1.46 -3.28
N LEU A 61 -9.07 1.32 -4.43
CA LEU A 61 -9.64 1.62 -5.73
C LEU A 61 -10.61 0.50 -6.12
N THR A 62 -11.84 0.61 -5.58
CA THR A 62 -12.97 -0.30 -5.80
C THR A 62 -13.48 -0.27 -7.27
N THR A 63 -14.73 -0.66 -7.51
CA THR A 63 -15.29 -0.72 -8.87
C THR A 63 -15.48 0.68 -9.44
N LEU A 64 -14.67 1.02 -10.45
CA LEU A 64 -14.71 2.33 -11.12
C LEU A 64 -15.73 2.39 -12.28
N GLU A 65 -16.56 1.37 -12.48
CA GLU A 65 -17.44 1.29 -13.67
C GLU A 65 -18.51 2.39 -13.69
N ASN A 66 -19.08 2.73 -12.54
CA ASN A 66 -20.15 3.73 -12.42
C ASN A 66 -19.64 5.14 -12.06
N VAL A 67 -18.33 5.38 -12.15
CA VAL A 67 -17.76 6.70 -11.87
C VAL A 67 -17.89 7.58 -13.13
N ASN A 68 -18.64 8.68 -13.02
CA ASN A 68 -18.72 9.74 -14.05
C ASN A 68 -17.80 10.91 -13.65
N HIS A 69 -16.49 10.73 -13.84
CA HIS A 69 -15.50 11.74 -13.48
C HIS A 69 -14.36 11.77 -14.50
N PRO A 70 -13.81 12.96 -14.86
CA PRO A 70 -12.71 13.06 -15.81
C PRO A 70 -11.48 12.21 -15.44
N ALA A 71 -11.22 12.03 -14.15
CA ALA A 71 -10.11 11.22 -13.66
C ALA A 71 -10.35 9.70 -13.74
N LYS A 72 -11.52 9.20 -14.18
CA LYS A 72 -11.83 7.75 -14.24
C LYS A 72 -10.73 6.95 -14.93
N ARG A 73 -10.22 7.45 -16.05
CA ARG A 73 -9.13 6.81 -16.80
C ARG A 73 -7.85 6.71 -15.96
N LEU A 74 -7.50 7.77 -15.24
CA LEU A 74 -6.32 7.82 -14.38
C LEU A 74 -6.47 6.87 -13.17
N LEU A 75 -7.63 6.87 -12.53
CA LEU A 75 -7.93 5.97 -11.41
C LEU A 75 -7.91 4.50 -11.84
N LYS A 76 -8.46 4.18 -13.03
CA LYS A 76 -8.35 2.83 -13.60
C LYS A 76 -6.89 2.45 -13.86
N HIS A 77 -6.05 3.39 -14.30
CA HIS A 77 -4.62 3.14 -14.46
C HIS A 77 -3.94 2.84 -13.12
N TYR A 78 -4.14 3.68 -12.10
CA TYR A 78 -3.53 3.49 -10.77
C TYR A 78 -4.00 2.22 -10.06
N LYS A 79 -5.26 1.81 -10.25
CA LYS A 79 -5.77 0.55 -9.71
C LYS A 79 -4.97 -0.66 -10.20
N HIS A 80 -4.61 -0.69 -11.48
CA HIS A 80 -3.97 -1.86 -12.09
C HIS A 80 -2.44 -1.77 -12.11
N ARG A 81 -1.88 -0.56 -12.15
CA ARG A 81 -0.43 -0.32 -12.33
C ARG A 81 0.23 0.36 -11.14
N GLY A 82 -0.54 0.87 -10.17
CA GLY A 82 -0.04 1.77 -9.13
C GLY A 82 0.20 3.19 -9.67
N ALA A 83 0.51 4.12 -8.75
CA ALA A 83 0.97 5.45 -9.12
C ALA A 83 2.46 5.41 -9.49
N PRO A 84 2.88 5.98 -10.63
CA PRO A 84 4.27 5.98 -11.01
C PRO A 84 5.07 6.90 -10.07
N VAL A 85 6.11 6.37 -9.44
CA VAL A 85 7.07 7.14 -8.66
C VAL A 85 8.28 7.41 -9.55
N LYS A 86 8.53 8.69 -9.87
CA LYS A 86 9.73 9.12 -10.62
C LYS A 86 10.79 9.55 -9.62
N PHE A 87 11.93 8.86 -9.63
CA PHE A 87 13.09 9.26 -8.85
C PHE A 87 13.95 10.23 -9.65
N SER A 88 14.44 11.29 -9.00
CA SER A 88 15.44 12.20 -9.57
C SER A 88 16.86 11.64 -9.46
N THR A 89 17.06 10.68 -8.55
CA THR A 89 18.34 10.01 -8.31
C THR A 89 18.52 8.81 -9.21
N GLU A 90 19.75 8.58 -9.66
CA GLU A 90 20.11 7.37 -10.38
C GLU A 90 19.85 6.09 -9.56
N PRO A 91 19.50 4.97 -10.22
CA PRO A 91 19.38 3.67 -9.56
C PRO A 91 20.68 3.28 -8.88
N TRP A 92 20.58 2.61 -7.73
CA TRP A 92 21.76 2.08 -7.06
C TRP A 92 22.40 0.95 -7.88
N SER A 93 23.74 0.93 -7.92
CA SER A 93 24.46 -0.21 -8.47
C SER A 93 24.21 -1.47 -7.64
N LYS A 94 24.38 -2.64 -8.26
CA LYS A 94 24.18 -3.92 -7.58
C LYS A 94 25.10 -4.06 -6.37
N GLU A 95 26.34 -3.60 -6.50
CA GLU A 95 27.36 -3.62 -5.45
C GLU A 95 26.92 -2.76 -4.26
N ARG A 96 26.37 -1.57 -4.53
CA ARG A 96 25.84 -0.70 -3.47
C ARG A 96 24.66 -1.33 -2.74
N VAL A 97 23.76 -1.99 -3.47
CA VAL A 97 22.63 -2.73 -2.86
C VAL A 97 23.17 -3.85 -1.97
N SER A 98 24.12 -4.66 -2.46
CA SER A 98 24.74 -5.74 -1.69
C SER A 98 25.44 -5.22 -0.43
N GLN A 99 26.18 -4.12 -0.52
CA GLN A 99 26.84 -3.49 0.64
C GLN A 99 25.84 -2.98 1.67
N ALA A 100 24.75 -2.33 1.21
CA ALA A 100 23.70 -1.84 2.10
C ALA A 100 22.98 -3.00 2.82
N LEU A 101 22.72 -4.10 2.11
CA LEU A 101 22.16 -5.31 2.71
C LEU A 101 23.12 -5.96 3.72
N ALA A 102 24.41 -6.06 3.37
CA ALA A 102 25.43 -6.62 4.25
C ALA A 102 25.63 -5.79 5.53
N ARG A 103 25.50 -4.47 5.44
CA ARG A 103 25.54 -3.56 6.60
C ARG A 103 24.39 -3.83 7.58
N GLY A 104 23.24 -4.28 7.08
CA GLY A 104 22.05 -4.54 7.89
C GLY A 104 21.34 -3.28 8.39
N ALA A 105 20.50 -3.47 9.40
CA ALA A 105 19.70 -2.40 9.99
C ALA A 105 20.59 -1.36 10.70
N HIS A 106 20.11 -0.12 10.76
CA HIS A 106 20.79 0.93 11.52
C HIS A 106 20.74 0.63 13.03
N LYS A 107 21.73 1.13 13.79
CA LYS A 107 21.84 0.89 15.25
C LYS A 107 20.55 1.25 16.00
N SER A 108 19.90 2.35 15.61
CA SER A 108 18.61 2.75 16.19
C SER A 108 17.51 1.71 16.04
N CYS A 109 17.50 0.90 14.97
CA CYS A 109 16.52 -0.18 14.82
C CYS A 109 16.75 -1.27 15.88
N LEU A 110 18.02 -1.54 16.22
CA LEU A 110 18.36 -2.51 17.24
C LEU A 110 17.96 -1.99 18.63
N ASP A 111 18.24 -0.71 18.90
CA ASP A 111 17.95 -0.07 20.19
C ASP A 111 16.45 0.07 20.46
N HIS A 112 15.62 0.08 19.41
CA HIS A 112 14.16 0.21 19.50
C HIS A 112 13.42 -1.01 18.93
N THR A 113 14.01 -2.20 19.07
CA THR A 113 13.42 -3.43 18.53
C THR A 113 12.02 -3.72 19.08
N GLU A 114 11.77 -3.46 20.36
CA GLU A 114 10.45 -3.70 20.99
C GLU A 114 9.36 -2.83 20.37
N PHE A 115 9.62 -1.53 20.20
CA PHE A 115 8.73 -0.61 19.50
C PHE A 115 8.44 -1.07 18.07
N LEU A 116 9.47 -1.50 17.33
CA LEU A 116 9.29 -1.99 15.96
C LEU A 116 8.44 -3.26 15.92
N GLN A 117 8.58 -4.16 16.88
CA GLN A 117 7.77 -5.38 16.94
C GLN A 117 6.29 -5.08 17.14
N GLU A 118 5.99 -4.17 18.06
CA GLU A 118 4.62 -3.71 18.32
C GLU A 118 4.04 -3.00 17.10
N GLU A 119 4.73 -1.98 16.58
CA GLU A 119 4.25 -1.18 15.45
C GLU A 119 4.03 -2.01 14.19
N PHE A 120 4.91 -2.96 13.88
CA PHE A 120 4.72 -3.83 12.72
C PHE A 120 3.54 -4.79 12.91
N GLY A 121 3.33 -5.31 14.13
CA GLY A 121 2.12 -6.09 14.43
C GLY A 121 0.87 -5.25 14.19
N ASP A 122 0.86 -4.02 14.68
CA ASP A 122 -0.24 -3.06 14.55
C ASP A 122 -0.52 -2.66 13.10
N MET A 123 0.50 -2.37 12.31
CA MET A 123 0.36 -2.04 10.88
C MET A 123 -0.21 -3.21 10.10
N ILE A 124 0.20 -4.45 10.42
CA ILE A 124 -0.36 -5.64 9.77
C ILE A 124 -1.82 -5.81 10.15
N ALA A 125 -2.17 -5.66 11.42
CA ALA A 125 -3.56 -5.75 11.88
C ALA A 125 -4.47 -4.67 11.25
N LYS A 126 -3.91 -3.50 10.94
CA LYS A 126 -4.61 -2.38 10.27
C LYS A 126 -4.57 -2.47 8.73
N SER A 127 -3.93 -3.50 8.16
CA SER A 127 -3.73 -3.65 6.71
C SER A 127 -3.04 -2.46 6.05
N GLN A 128 -2.10 -1.85 6.76
CA GLN A 128 -1.33 -0.66 6.33
C GLN A 128 0.04 -1.01 5.73
N TRP A 129 0.29 -2.28 5.42
CA TRP A 129 1.60 -2.80 5.01
C TRP A 129 1.65 -3.31 3.55
#